data_AF-A0A849TED8-F1
#
_entry.id   AF-A0A849TED8-F1
#
_cell.length_a   1.000
_cell.length_b   1.000
_cell.length_c   1.000
_cell.angle_alpha   90.00
_cell.angle_beta   90.00
_cell.angle_gamma   90.00
#
_symmetry.space_group_name_H-M   'P 1'
#
loop_
_entity.id
_entity.type
_entity.pdbx_description
1 polymer ?
#
loop_
_entity_poly.entity_id
_entity_poly.type
_entity_poly.pdbx_seq_one_letter_code
_entity_poly.pdbx_strand_id
1 'polypeptide(L)'
;MNGFGISYTRLRIIQAYLKETGNFMLNDLAKTVKAQLYERVSSPLLGVFTISWFAWNYRFVLVIVSSMPVTEKFTYIDNSLFNSYQNIFLHGTLYPLLTTLSLIFIYPFPAKFVYEFWRKRQRELKEIQQRIDDETPLTREEARELRHETLNTRLEFEQELERRSGEITQLKGAIKELQSREKTGVDRPPKKSTKAAPTKAVETNSMLDENQIQMLQKIASREGIPKQHLIFSSGSDKILSEYNLGELEEKGYASEHFEDRLEGNSVFATHTGRSYLINHARNNNHARDDNPPLP
;
A
#
# COMPACT_ATOMS: atom_id res chain seq x y z
N MET A 1 -6.94 56.16 22.02
CA MET A 1 -7.95 55.22 21.48
C MET A 1 -7.23 54.14 20.68
N ASN A 2 -6.68 53.12 21.35
CA ASN A 2 -6.05 51.98 20.70
C ASN A 2 -6.76 50.74 21.23
N GLY A 3 -7.56 50.09 20.39
CA GLY A 3 -8.45 49.01 20.82
C GLY A 3 -8.70 48.00 19.72
N PHE A 4 -7.83 47.00 19.65
CA PHE A 4 -8.13 45.62 19.27
C PHE A 4 -8.77 45.36 17.89
N GLY A 5 -7.96 45.49 16.84
CA GLY A 5 -8.15 44.71 15.61
C GLY A 5 -7.76 43.26 15.83
N ILE A 6 -8.65 42.44 16.40
CA ILE A 6 -8.44 40.99 16.45
C ILE A 6 -8.49 40.48 15.00
N SER A 7 -7.31 40.20 14.46
CA SER A 7 -7.12 39.74 13.09
C SER A 7 -7.98 38.50 12.80
N TYR A 8 -8.75 38.56 11.71
CA TYR A 8 -9.63 37.50 11.19
C TYR A 8 -8.96 36.12 11.12
N THR A 9 -7.64 36.08 11.04
CA THR A 9 -6.83 34.84 11.07
C THR A 9 -6.97 34.10 12.41
N ARG A 10 -7.05 34.79 13.55
CA ARG A 10 -7.21 34.15 14.86
C ARG A 10 -8.60 33.54 15.05
N LEU A 11 -9.64 34.18 14.49
CA LEU A 11 -11.02 33.65 14.55
C LEU A 11 -11.17 32.36 13.73
N ARG A 12 -10.51 32.26 12.56
CA ARG A 12 -10.53 31.03 11.75
C ARG A 12 -9.80 29.87 12.41
N ILE A 13 -8.67 30.12 13.07
CA ILE A 13 -7.92 29.09 13.81
C ILE A 13 -8.77 28.57 14.98
N ILE A 14 -9.44 29.46 15.73
CA ILE A 14 -10.30 29.05 16.85
C ILE A 14 -11.52 28.24 16.35
N GLN A 15 -12.14 28.63 15.24
CA GLN A 15 -13.24 27.84 14.65
C GLN A 15 -12.80 26.47 14.12
N ALA A 16 -11.62 26.38 13.50
CA ALA A 16 -11.06 25.10 13.05
C ALA A 16 -10.77 24.19 14.26
N TYR A 17 -10.14 24.73 15.31
CA TYR A 17 -9.87 23.99 16.54
C TYR A 17 -11.15 23.51 17.24
N LEU A 18 -12.20 24.34 17.33
CA LEU A 18 -13.49 23.95 17.92
C LEU A 18 -14.23 22.88 17.10
N LYS A 19 -14.15 22.96 15.76
CA LYS A 19 -14.75 21.96 14.87
C LYS A 19 -14.02 20.62 14.95
N GLU A 20 -12.69 20.66 15.04
CA GLU A 20 -11.83 19.48 15.10
C GLU A 20 -11.92 18.80 16.47
N THR A 21 -11.90 19.57 17.57
CA THR A 21 -12.13 19.03 18.92
C THR A 21 -13.56 18.55 19.14
N GLY A 22 -14.57 19.23 18.58
CA GLY A 22 -15.96 18.77 18.62
C GLY A 22 -16.15 17.43 17.92
N ASN A 23 -15.59 17.27 16.72
CA ASN A 23 -15.62 15.99 16.00
C ASN A 23 -14.82 14.90 16.73
N PHE A 24 -13.66 15.23 17.31
CA PHE A 24 -12.85 14.30 18.07
C PHE A 24 -13.58 13.80 19.34
N MET A 25 -14.14 14.71 20.14
CA MET A 25 -14.90 14.39 21.35
C MET A 25 -16.16 13.59 21.04
N LEU A 26 -16.91 13.93 19.98
CA LEU A 26 -18.09 13.16 19.56
C LEU A 26 -17.71 11.75 19.08
N ASN A 27 -16.59 11.61 18.38
CA ASN A 27 -16.11 10.30 17.92
C ASN A 27 -15.63 9.42 19.08
N ASP A 28 -14.96 9.99 20.08
CA ASP A 28 -14.51 9.24 21.25
C ASP A 28 -15.66 8.91 22.21
N LEU A 29 -16.64 9.80 22.36
CA LEU A 29 -17.88 9.51 23.07
C LEU A 29 -18.67 8.42 22.32
N ALA A 30 -18.77 8.50 20.99
CA ALA A 30 -19.37 7.47 20.17
C ALA A 30 -18.62 6.14 20.25
N LYS A 31 -17.28 6.13 20.32
CA LYS A 31 -16.48 4.90 20.51
C LYS A 31 -16.67 4.32 21.91
N THR A 32 -16.73 5.15 22.94
CA THR A 32 -16.90 4.71 24.34
C THR A 32 -18.31 4.18 24.58
N VAL A 33 -19.32 4.87 24.05
CA VAL A 33 -20.71 4.40 24.03
C VAL A 33 -20.81 3.13 23.19
N LYS A 34 -20.16 3.05 22.02
CA LYS A 34 -20.09 1.82 21.23
C LYS A 34 -19.42 0.69 21.99
N ALA A 35 -18.31 0.91 22.70
CA ALA A 35 -17.59 -0.12 23.46
C ALA A 35 -18.40 -0.61 24.67
N GLN A 36 -19.01 0.29 25.43
CA GLN A 36 -19.87 -0.07 26.57
C GLN A 36 -21.20 -0.70 26.13
N LEU A 37 -21.78 -0.23 25.02
CA LEU A 37 -22.88 -0.95 24.39
C LEU A 37 -22.38 -2.30 23.87
N TYR A 38 -21.22 -2.44 23.24
CA TYR A 38 -20.77 -3.73 22.70
C TYR A 38 -20.60 -4.77 23.81
N GLU A 39 -20.06 -4.37 24.96
CA GLU A 39 -19.91 -5.25 26.13
C GLU A 39 -21.25 -5.67 26.74
N ARG A 40 -22.29 -4.80 26.76
CA ARG A 40 -23.59 -5.07 27.40
C ARG A 40 -24.77 -5.41 26.44
N VAL A 41 -24.63 -5.08 25.16
CA VAL A 41 -25.51 -5.38 24.01
C VAL A 41 -25.00 -6.63 23.25
N SER A 42 -23.98 -7.30 23.81
CA SER A 42 -23.54 -8.64 23.42
C SER A 42 -24.66 -9.70 23.52
N SER A 43 -25.83 -9.35 24.07
CA SER A 43 -27.09 -10.05 23.82
C SER A 43 -27.89 -9.34 22.70
N PRO A 44 -27.90 -9.89 21.47
CA PRO A 44 -28.76 -9.42 20.37
C PRO A 44 -30.23 -9.24 20.78
N LEU A 45 -30.68 -10.00 21.78
CA LEU A 45 -32.03 -9.94 22.32
C LEU A 45 -32.34 -8.60 23.00
N LEU A 46 -31.42 -8.06 23.80
CA LEU A 46 -31.68 -6.82 24.54
C LEU A 46 -31.70 -5.60 23.60
N GLY A 47 -30.82 -5.56 22.60
CA GLY A 47 -30.79 -4.47 21.63
C GLY A 47 -32.06 -4.41 20.79
N VAL A 48 -32.47 -5.55 20.23
CA VAL A 48 -33.70 -5.63 19.42
C VAL A 48 -34.95 -5.42 20.29
N PHE A 49 -34.96 -5.93 21.53
CA PHE A 49 -36.03 -5.66 22.50
C PHE A 49 -36.18 -4.18 22.81
N THR A 50 -35.08 -3.48 23.08
CA THR A 50 -35.12 -2.04 23.38
C THR A 50 -35.73 -1.25 22.20
N ILE A 51 -35.30 -1.54 20.97
CA ILE A 51 -35.86 -0.89 19.77
C ILE A 51 -37.34 -1.24 19.59
N SER A 52 -37.70 -2.51 19.76
CA SER A 52 -39.09 -2.96 19.65
C SER A 52 -39.98 -2.34 20.73
N TRP A 53 -39.46 -2.18 21.94
CA TRP A 53 -40.17 -1.54 23.04
C TRP A 53 -40.49 -0.08 22.73
N PHE A 54 -39.52 0.68 22.21
CA PHE A 54 -39.75 2.05 21.76
C PHE A 54 -40.75 2.13 20.60
N ALA A 55 -40.72 1.18 19.67
CA ALA A 55 -41.66 1.13 18.55
C ALA A 55 -43.11 0.90 19.04
N TRP A 56 -43.32 -0.07 19.94
CA TRP A 56 -44.64 -0.37 20.49
C TRP A 56 -45.14 0.68 21.49
N ASN A 57 -44.22 1.34 22.20
CA ASN A 57 -44.51 2.39 23.19
C ASN A 57 -44.22 3.80 22.63
N TYR A 58 -44.37 4.01 21.32
CA TYR A 58 -44.03 5.28 20.67
C TYR A 58 -44.82 6.47 21.26
N ARG A 59 -46.09 6.25 21.64
CA ARG A 59 -46.93 7.30 22.26
C ARG A 59 -46.36 7.76 23.61
N PHE A 60 -45.84 6.83 24.40
CA PHE A 60 -45.20 7.15 25.67
C PHE A 60 -43.95 8.02 25.46
N VAL A 61 -43.10 7.66 24.48
CA VAL A 61 -41.92 8.45 24.10
C VAL A 61 -42.32 9.86 23.64
N LEU A 62 -43.34 9.96 22.78
CA LEU A 62 -43.84 11.25 22.30
C LEU A 62 -44.36 12.13 23.44
N VAL A 63 -45.06 11.55 24.41
CA VAL A 63 -45.54 12.29 25.58
C VAL A 63 -44.38 12.79 26.44
N ILE A 64 -43.34 11.99 26.65
CA ILE A 64 -42.13 12.43 27.38
C ILE A 64 -41.46 13.61 26.68
N VAL A 65 -41.30 13.54 25.36
CA VAL A 65 -40.62 14.57 24.55
C VAL A 65 -41.49 15.80 24.33
N SER A 66 -42.81 15.69 24.47
CA SER A 66 -43.74 16.82 24.28
C SER A 66 -43.48 17.97 25.27
N SER A 67 -43.89 19.19 24.89
CA SER A 67 -43.77 20.39 25.74
C SER A 67 -44.86 20.50 26.82
N MET A 68 -45.63 19.44 27.09
CA MET A 68 -46.68 19.47 28.12
C MET A 68 -46.13 19.66 29.53
N PRO A 69 -46.87 20.32 30.44
CA PRO A 69 -46.48 20.39 31.84
C PRO A 69 -46.46 18.99 32.47
N VAL A 70 -45.53 18.79 33.41
CA VAL A 70 -45.22 17.47 34.00
C VAL A 70 -46.46 16.79 34.60
N THR A 71 -47.35 17.57 35.22
CA THR A 71 -48.61 17.09 35.82
C THR A 71 -49.58 16.52 34.79
N GLU A 72 -49.73 17.19 33.64
CA GLU A 72 -50.58 16.72 32.54
C GLU A 72 -49.98 15.49 31.86
N LYS A 73 -48.65 15.40 31.75
CA LYS A 73 -47.96 14.20 31.22
C LYS A 73 -48.29 12.95 32.03
N PHE A 74 -48.14 12.99 33.35
CA PHE A 74 -48.45 11.84 34.20
C PHE A 74 -49.93 11.46 34.13
N THR A 75 -50.82 12.46 34.20
CA THR A 75 -52.27 12.24 34.10
C THR A 75 -52.65 11.58 32.77
N TYR A 76 -52.02 11.98 31.67
CA TYR A 76 -52.25 11.39 30.35
C TYR A 76 -51.67 9.97 30.24
N ILE A 77 -50.48 9.72 30.80
CA ILE A 77 -49.84 8.40 30.82
C ILE A 77 -50.71 7.40 31.58
N ASP A 78 -51.14 7.75 32.78
CA ASP A 78 -51.87 6.84 33.65
C ASP A 78 -53.30 6.58 33.15
N ASN A 79 -54.01 7.63 32.71
CA ASN A 79 -55.42 7.50 32.33
C ASN A 79 -55.63 7.11 30.86
N SER A 80 -54.74 7.48 29.95
CA SER A 80 -54.94 7.28 28.50
C SER A 80 -54.03 6.22 27.89
N LEU A 81 -52.77 6.10 28.35
CA LEU A 81 -51.82 5.13 27.79
C LEU A 81 -51.85 3.80 28.53
N PHE A 82 -51.94 3.82 29.86
CA PHE A 82 -51.80 2.65 30.72
C PHE A 82 -53.01 2.44 31.63
N ASN A 83 -54.22 2.64 31.10
CA ASN A 83 -55.49 2.54 31.84
C ASN A 83 -55.78 1.14 32.46
N SER A 84 -55.03 0.10 32.11
CA SER A 84 -55.23 -1.25 32.65
C SER A 84 -53.90 -1.99 32.78
N TYR A 85 -53.76 -2.77 33.86
CA TYR A 85 -52.62 -3.67 34.09
C TYR A 85 -52.38 -4.63 32.92
N GLN A 86 -53.45 -5.07 32.26
CA GLN A 86 -53.34 -5.91 31.06
C GLN A 86 -52.68 -5.14 29.91
N ASN A 87 -53.05 -3.88 29.72
CA ASN A 87 -52.50 -3.04 28.66
C ASN A 87 -51.00 -2.75 28.90
N ILE A 88 -50.63 -2.50 30.15
CA ILE A 88 -49.23 -2.33 30.59
C ILE A 88 -48.41 -3.59 30.28
N PHE A 89 -48.93 -4.76 30.65
CA PHE A 89 -48.21 -6.02 30.44
C PHE A 89 -48.07 -6.35 28.94
N LEU A 90 -49.15 -6.18 28.17
CA LEU A 90 -49.17 -6.47 26.74
C LEU A 90 -48.23 -5.54 25.95
N HIS A 91 -48.38 -4.22 26.09
CA HIS A 91 -47.58 -3.25 25.34
C HIS A 91 -46.19 -3.02 25.93
N GLY A 92 -46.03 -3.16 27.23
CA GLY A 92 -44.75 -2.96 27.90
C GLY A 92 -43.81 -4.16 27.81
N THR A 93 -44.34 -5.39 27.73
CA THR A 93 -43.50 -6.60 27.74
C THR A 93 -43.85 -7.57 26.63
N LEU A 94 -45.11 -8.01 26.50
CA LEU A 94 -45.44 -9.14 25.62
C LEU A 94 -45.23 -8.83 24.13
N TYR A 95 -45.77 -7.73 23.62
CA TYR A 95 -45.65 -7.37 22.20
C TYR A 95 -44.21 -7.03 21.77
N PRO A 96 -43.44 -6.23 22.54
CA PRO A 96 -42.02 -6.03 22.27
C PRO A 96 -41.22 -7.33 22.28
N LEU A 97 -41.48 -8.22 23.25
CA LEU A 97 -40.80 -9.52 23.34
C LEU A 97 -41.13 -10.41 22.14
N LEU A 98 -42.41 -10.52 21.78
CA LEU A 98 -42.87 -11.35 20.65
C LEU A 98 -42.31 -10.83 19.32
N THR A 99 -42.28 -9.51 19.13
CA THR A 99 -41.71 -8.89 17.94
C THR A 99 -40.19 -9.07 17.91
N THR A 100 -39.52 -9.01 19.05
CA THR A 100 -38.08 -9.27 19.16
C THR A 100 -37.74 -10.71 18.78
N LEU A 101 -38.47 -11.69 19.33
CA LEU A 101 -38.30 -13.09 18.97
C LEU A 101 -38.58 -13.29 17.48
N SER A 102 -39.68 -12.70 16.98
CA SER A 102 -40.03 -12.76 15.55
C SER A 102 -38.93 -12.18 14.67
N LEU A 103 -38.37 -11.02 15.02
CA LEU A 103 -37.25 -10.43 14.28
C LEU A 103 -36.02 -11.33 14.34
N ILE A 104 -35.62 -11.83 15.51
CA ILE A 104 -34.42 -12.69 15.64
C ILE A 104 -34.56 -14.00 14.85
N PHE A 105 -35.74 -14.61 14.83
CA PHE A 105 -35.97 -15.87 14.13
C PHE A 105 -36.31 -15.70 12.65
N ILE A 106 -37.05 -14.66 12.28
CA ILE A 106 -37.50 -14.44 10.90
C ILE A 106 -36.42 -13.72 10.08
N TYR A 107 -35.70 -12.76 10.66
CA TYR A 107 -34.68 -11.95 9.95
C TYR A 107 -33.55 -12.76 9.26
N PRO A 108 -33.05 -13.87 9.83
CA PRO A 108 -32.01 -14.68 9.17
C PRO A 108 -32.43 -15.21 7.79
N PHE A 109 -33.73 -15.47 7.56
CA PHE A 109 -34.23 -16.00 6.29
C PHE A 109 -34.07 -15.02 5.11
N PRO A 110 -34.63 -13.79 5.14
CA PRO A 110 -34.39 -12.81 4.10
C PRO A 110 -32.92 -12.36 4.07
N ALA A 111 -32.24 -12.29 5.22
CA ALA A 111 -30.82 -11.92 5.25
C ALA A 111 -29.96 -12.93 4.46
N LYS A 112 -30.22 -14.24 4.62
CA LYS A 112 -29.55 -15.29 3.82
C LYS A 112 -29.83 -15.12 2.33
N PHE A 113 -31.10 -14.88 1.96
CA PHE A 113 -31.47 -14.68 0.55
C PHE A 113 -30.76 -13.47 -0.08
N VAL A 114 -30.76 -12.33 0.62
CA VAL A 114 -30.07 -11.11 0.17
C VAL A 114 -28.57 -11.34 0.07
N TYR A 115 -27.98 -12.04 1.04
CA TYR A 115 -26.57 -12.38 1.02
C TYR A 115 -26.20 -13.29 -0.16
N GLU A 116 -26.99 -14.32 -0.43
CA GLU A 116 -26.80 -15.20 -1.58
C GLU A 116 -26.92 -14.44 -2.91
N PHE A 117 -27.95 -13.59 -3.05
CA PHE A 117 -28.14 -12.74 -4.22
C PHE A 117 -26.95 -11.79 -4.43
N TRP A 118 -26.50 -11.13 -3.36
CA TRP A 118 -25.34 -10.24 -3.40
C TRP A 118 -24.06 -10.98 -3.80
N ARG A 119 -23.81 -12.16 -3.24
CA ARG A 119 -22.62 -12.97 -3.55
C ARG A 119 -22.63 -13.46 -5.00
N LYS A 120 -23.78 -13.87 -5.52
CA LYS A 120 -23.93 -14.21 -6.95
C LYS A 120 -23.60 -13.00 -7.82
N ARG A 121 -24.17 -11.84 -7.50
CA ARG A 121 -23.94 -10.63 -8.27
C ARG A 121 -22.48 -10.19 -8.24
N GLN A 122 -21.84 -10.26 -7.06
CA GLN A 122 -20.42 -9.94 -6.92
C GLN A 122 -19.53 -10.89 -7.75
N ARG A 123 -19.90 -12.17 -7.85
CA ARG A 123 -19.20 -13.13 -8.71
C ARG A 123 -19.38 -12.79 -10.19
N GLU A 124 -20.61 -12.53 -10.63
CA GLU A 124 -20.90 -12.11 -12.00
C GLU A 124 -20.13 -10.84 -12.39
N LEU A 125 -20.09 -9.84 -11.50
CA LEU A 125 -19.32 -8.62 -11.74
C LEU A 125 -17.82 -8.90 -11.91
N LYS A 126 -17.26 -9.80 -11.09
CA LYS A 126 -15.86 -10.21 -11.24
C LYS A 126 -15.61 -10.95 -12.55
N GLU A 127 -16.51 -11.85 -12.95
CA GLU A 127 -16.41 -12.57 -14.22
C GLU A 127 -16.52 -11.63 -15.43
N ILE A 128 -17.39 -10.61 -15.36
CA ILE A 128 -17.49 -9.57 -16.39
C ILE A 128 -16.23 -8.71 -16.42
N GLN A 129 -15.72 -8.29 -15.26
CA GLN A 129 -14.50 -7.50 -15.17
C GLN A 129 -13.31 -8.25 -15.77
N GLN A 130 -13.11 -9.52 -15.40
CA GLN A 130 -12.05 -10.38 -15.96
C GLN A 130 -12.17 -10.56 -17.48
N ARG A 131 -13.40 -10.60 -18.00
CA ARG A 131 -13.63 -10.66 -19.45
C ARG A 131 -13.28 -9.34 -20.14
N ILE A 132 -13.51 -8.20 -19.49
CA ILE A 132 -13.20 -6.87 -20.04
C ILE A 132 -11.70 -6.60 -19.97
N ASP A 133 -11.05 -7.03 -18.89
CA ASP A 133 -9.65 -6.75 -18.61
C ASP A 133 -8.69 -7.72 -19.36
N ASP A 134 -9.19 -8.66 -20.18
CA ASP A 134 -8.45 -9.73 -20.90
C ASP A 134 -7.51 -10.60 -20.02
N GLU A 135 -7.43 -10.33 -18.72
CA GLU A 135 -6.78 -11.15 -17.72
C GLU A 135 -7.69 -12.34 -17.38
N THR A 136 -7.56 -13.41 -18.18
CA THR A 136 -8.13 -14.71 -17.81
C THR A 136 -7.46 -15.17 -16.51
N PRO A 137 -8.19 -15.29 -15.38
CA PRO A 137 -7.62 -15.90 -14.19
C PRO A 137 -7.33 -17.37 -14.52
N LEU A 138 -6.06 -17.78 -14.47
CA LEU A 138 -5.70 -19.19 -14.66
C LEU A 138 -6.53 -20.03 -13.68
N THR A 139 -7.22 -21.03 -14.21
CA THR A 139 -7.86 -22.07 -13.41
C THR A 139 -6.80 -22.78 -12.57
N ARG A 140 -7.22 -23.47 -11.50
CA ARG A 140 -6.28 -24.21 -10.64
C ARG A 140 -5.46 -25.26 -11.42
N GLU A 141 -6.04 -25.78 -12.50
CA GLU A 141 -5.41 -26.76 -13.37
C GLU A 141 -4.36 -26.08 -14.25
N GLU A 142 -4.72 -24.98 -14.92
CA GLU A 142 -3.77 -24.19 -15.72
C GLU A 142 -2.63 -23.63 -14.85
N ALA A 143 -2.92 -23.16 -13.63
CA ALA A 143 -1.89 -22.66 -12.71
C ALA A 143 -0.93 -23.78 -12.26
N ARG A 144 -1.39 -25.03 -12.21
CA ARG A 144 -0.57 -26.19 -11.89
C ARG A 144 0.30 -26.60 -13.07
N GLU A 145 -0.24 -26.57 -14.27
CA GLU A 145 0.47 -26.87 -15.52
C GLU A 145 1.57 -25.84 -15.78
N LEU A 146 1.25 -24.54 -15.64
CA LEU A 146 2.23 -23.46 -15.78
C LEU A 146 3.40 -23.60 -14.78
N ARG A 147 3.11 -24.01 -13.54
CA ARG A 147 4.17 -24.29 -12.55
C ARG A 147 5.05 -25.47 -12.96
N HIS A 148 4.46 -26.50 -13.53
CA HIS A 148 5.19 -27.67 -14.01
C HIS A 148 6.07 -27.32 -15.21
N GLU A 149 5.54 -26.55 -16.16
CA GLU A 149 6.29 -26.04 -17.30
C GLU A 149 7.45 -25.15 -16.86
N THR A 150 7.20 -24.22 -15.92
CA THR A 150 8.25 -23.34 -15.36
C THR A 150 9.38 -24.15 -14.69
N LEU A 151 9.04 -25.23 -13.98
CA LEU A 151 10.02 -26.13 -13.36
C LEU A 151 10.83 -26.90 -14.41
N ASN A 152 10.18 -27.44 -15.45
CA ASN A 152 10.86 -28.15 -16.53
C ASN A 152 11.83 -27.23 -17.28
N THR A 153 11.36 -26.04 -17.66
CA THR A 153 12.20 -25.04 -18.33
C THR A 153 13.41 -24.65 -17.47
N ARG A 154 13.22 -24.53 -16.15
CA ARG A 154 14.33 -24.26 -15.23
C ARG A 154 15.37 -25.39 -15.19
N LEU A 155 14.92 -26.64 -15.17
CA LEU A 155 15.81 -27.81 -15.21
C LEU A 155 16.58 -27.88 -16.53
N GLU A 156 15.92 -27.60 -17.66
CA GLU A 156 16.57 -27.54 -18.98
C GLU A 156 17.63 -26.42 -19.03
N PHE A 157 17.32 -25.25 -18.48
CA PHE A 157 18.29 -24.15 -18.38
C PHE A 157 19.49 -24.49 -17.49
N GLU A 158 19.26 -25.15 -16.35
CA GLU A 158 20.35 -25.59 -15.46
C GLU A 158 21.26 -26.62 -16.14
N GLN A 159 20.69 -27.58 -16.88
CA GLN A 159 21.46 -28.55 -17.66
C GLN A 159 22.30 -27.89 -18.77
N GLU A 160 21.72 -26.93 -19.50
CA GLU A 160 22.45 -26.22 -20.55
C GLU A 160 23.57 -25.33 -19.96
N LEU A 161 23.33 -24.71 -18.79
CA LEU A 161 24.36 -23.98 -18.04
C LEU A 161 25.51 -24.90 -17.63
N GLU A 162 25.21 -26.09 -17.09
CA GLU A 162 26.21 -27.07 -16.70
C GLU A 162 27.04 -27.52 -17.92
N ARG A 163 26.39 -27.85 -19.04
CA ARG A 163 27.04 -28.23 -20.30
C ARG A 163 28.01 -27.15 -20.78
N ARG A 164 27.57 -25.89 -20.84
CA ARG A 164 28.41 -24.76 -21.25
C ARG A 164 29.54 -24.47 -20.27
N SER A 165 29.31 -24.63 -18.98
CA SER A 165 30.35 -24.46 -17.96
C SER A 165 31.46 -25.52 -18.10
N GLY A 166 31.09 -26.75 -18.46
CA GLY A 166 32.00 -27.83 -18.79
C GLY A 166 32.86 -27.50 -20.03
N GLU A 167 32.22 -27.03 -21.11
CA GLU A 167 32.93 -26.58 -22.32
C GLU A 167 33.92 -25.44 -22.02
N ILE A 168 33.51 -24.42 -21.25
CA ILE A 168 34.38 -23.32 -20.84
C ILE A 168 35.59 -23.85 -20.06
N THR A 169 35.38 -24.82 -19.17
CA THR A 169 36.45 -25.40 -18.37
C THR A 169 37.45 -26.16 -19.24
N GLN A 170 36.95 -26.95 -20.21
CA GLN A 170 37.80 -27.65 -21.17
C GLN A 170 38.59 -26.69 -22.06
N LEU A 171 37.94 -25.66 -22.62
CA LEU A 171 38.57 -24.64 -23.45
C LEU A 171 39.65 -23.88 -22.66
N LYS A 172 39.37 -23.49 -21.41
CA LYS A 172 40.37 -22.87 -20.52
C LYS A 172 41.56 -23.79 -20.25
N GLY A 173 41.31 -25.09 -20.07
CA GLY A 173 42.35 -26.10 -19.93
C GLY A 173 43.26 -26.18 -21.16
N ALA A 174 42.66 -26.27 -22.35
CA ALA A 174 43.38 -26.31 -23.62
C ALA A 174 44.20 -25.03 -23.88
N ILE A 175 43.64 -23.85 -23.61
CA ILE A 175 44.37 -22.57 -23.70
C ILE A 175 45.58 -22.57 -22.76
N LYS A 176 45.42 -23.02 -21.52
CA LYS A 176 46.51 -23.08 -20.54
C LYS A 176 47.61 -24.05 -20.96
N GLU A 177 47.25 -25.18 -21.55
CA GLU A 177 48.23 -26.15 -22.08
C GLU A 177 49.02 -25.56 -23.25
N LEU A 178 48.34 -24.93 -24.21
CA LEU A 178 48.98 -24.26 -25.36
C LEU A 178 49.94 -23.16 -24.91
N GLN A 179 49.54 -22.32 -23.94
CA GLN A 179 50.41 -21.29 -23.36
C GLN A 179 51.62 -21.87 -22.61
N SER A 180 51.47 -23.04 -22.00
CA SER A 180 52.58 -23.71 -21.31
C SER A 180 53.58 -24.27 -22.31
N ARG A 181 53.09 -24.83 -23.43
CA ARG A 181 53.93 -25.33 -24.54
C ARG A 181 54.73 -24.21 -25.22
N GLU A 182 54.12 -23.04 -25.44
CA GLU A 182 54.83 -21.84 -25.92
C GLU A 182 55.94 -21.39 -24.97
N LYS A 183 55.78 -21.55 -23.65
CA LYS A 183 56.80 -21.16 -22.66
C LYS A 183 57.96 -22.15 -22.53
N THR A 184 57.76 -23.43 -22.86
CA THR A 184 58.80 -24.48 -22.77
C THR A 184 59.56 -24.75 -24.06
N GLY A 185 59.14 -24.17 -25.20
CA GLY A 185 59.81 -24.33 -26.48
C GLY A 185 60.42 -23.03 -26.99
N VAL A 186 61.76 -23.05 -27.16
CA VAL A 186 62.60 -22.14 -27.98
C VAL A 186 63.45 -21.11 -27.20
N ASP A 187 64.72 -21.51 -27.00
CA ASP A 187 65.89 -20.65 -26.90
C ASP A 187 66.15 -19.85 -28.21
N ARG A 188 66.58 -18.58 -28.03
CA ARG A 188 67.12 -17.56 -28.99
C ARG A 188 66.13 -16.60 -29.68
N PRO A 189 66.61 -15.41 -30.11
CA PRO A 189 67.22 -14.29 -29.38
C PRO A 189 66.40 -12.99 -29.62
N PRO A 190 66.75 -11.82 -29.03
CA PRO A 190 65.80 -10.71 -28.90
C PRO A 190 65.78 -9.83 -30.16
N LYS A 191 64.57 -9.47 -30.64
CA LYS A 191 64.32 -8.16 -31.26
C LYS A 191 62.83 -7.88 -31.55
N LYS A 192 62.46 -6.64 -31.15
CA LYS A 192 61.49 -5.70 -31.75
C LYS A 192 59.99 -5.91 -31.49
N SER A 193 59.53 -5.09 -30.55
CA SER A 193 58.41 -4.14 -30.68
C SER A 193 57.36 -4.43 -31.75
N THR A 194 56.16 -4.79 -31.31
CA THR A 194 54.93 -4.34 -31.96
C THR A 194 53.85 -4.12 -30.91
N LYS A 195 53.39 -2.87 -30.81
CA LYS A 195 52.17 -2.45 -30.13
C LYS A 195 50.98 -3.21 -30.72
N ALA A 196 50.15 -3.84 -29.89
CA ALA A 196 48.73 -4.03 -30.17
C ALA A 196 47.95 -4.32 -28.87
N ALA A 197 47.00 -3.41 -28.61
CA ALA A 197 45.78 -3.55 -27.80
C ALA A 197 45.89 -4.04 -26.34
N PRO A 198 45.65 -3.15 -25.35
CA PRO A 198 45.09 -3.59 -24.08
C PRO A 198 43.58 -3.80 -24.26
N THR A 199 43.22 -5.07 -24.14
CA THR A 199 41.97 -5.60 -23.63
C THR A 199 41.31 -4.63 -22.65
N LYS A 200 40.04 -4.27 -22.89
CA LYS A 200 39.17 -3.59 -21.93
C LYS A 200 38.99 -4.49 -20.70
N ALA A 201 39.91 -4.39 -19.75
CA ALA A 201 39.65 -4.73 -18.37
C ALA A 201 38.66 -3.71 -17.85
N VAL A 202 37.53 -4.20 -17.35
CA VAL A 202 36.56 -3.41 -16.58
C VAL A 202 37.29 -2.94 -15.33
N GLU A 203 37.86 -1.74 -15.40
CA GLU A 203 38.28 -1.01 -14.22
C GLU A 203 37.02 -0.59 -13.48
N THR A 204 36.73 -1.29 -12.39
CA THR A 204 35.94 -0.79 -11.26
C THR A 204 36.61 0.47 -10.70
N ASN A 205 36.48 1.58 -11.44
CA ASN A 205 36.70 2.90 -10.92
C ASN A 205 35.41 3.34 -10.22
N SER A 206 35.57 3.81 -8.99
CA SER A 206 34.57 4.20 -8.00
C SER A 206 33.68 5.40 -8.37
N MET A 207 33.55 5.70 -9.66
CA MET A 207 32.67 6.76 -10.17
C MET A 207 31.37 6.15 -10.69
N LEU A 208 30.26 6.78 -10.31
CA LEU A 208 28.95 6.44 -10.84
C LEU A 208 28.91 6.77 -12.33
N ASP A 209 28.28 5.89 -13.11
CA ASP A 209 28.01 6.14 -14.52
C ASP A 209 27.02 7.30 -14.70
N GLU A 210 27.04 7.97 -15.85
CA GLU A 210 26.17 9.12 -16.13
C GLU A 210 24.67 8.75 -15.96
N ASN A 211 24.29 7.54 -16.35
CA ASN A 211 22.93 7.04 -16.17
C ASN A 211 22.56 6.89 -14.68
N GLN A 212 23.50 6.43 -13.85
CA GLN A 212 23.32 6.29 -12.41
C GLN A 212 23.20 7.66 -11.73
N ILE A 213 23.98 8.65 -12.18
CA ILE A 213 23.90 10.03 -11.68
C ILE A 213 22.54 10.64 -11.99
N GLN A 214 22.05 10.51 -13.23
CA GLN A 214 20.73 11.02 -13.62
C GLN A 214 19.59 10.34 -12.85
N MET A 215 19.69 9.02 -12.65
CA MET A 215 18.74 8.28 -11.83
C MET A 215 18.75 8.76 -10.38
N LEU A 216 19.93 8.95 -9.78
CA LEU A 216 20.09 9.46 -8.43
C LEU A 216 19.54 10.89 -8.29
N GLN A 217 19.72 11.76 -9.28
CA GLN A 217 19.13 13.10 -9.31
C GLN A 217 17.60 13.05 -9.31
N LYS A 218 17.00 12.16 -10.12
CA LYS A 218 15.54 11.96 -10.12
C LYS A 218 15.05 11.55 -8.74
N ILE A 219 15.70 10.57 -8.10
CA ILE A 219 15.34 10.11 -6.74
C ILE A 219 15.48 11.26 -5.73
N ALA A 220 16.58 12.03 -5.78
CA ALA A 220 16.84 13.11 -4.83
C ALA A 220 15.87 14.30 -4.96
N SER A 221 15.27 14.50 -6.15
CA SER A 221 14.32 15.60 -6.41
C SER A 221 12.94 15.42 -5.75
N ARG A 222 12.62 14.22 -5.25
CA ARG A 222 11.31 13.89 -4.66
C ARG A 222 11.48 13.24 -3.29
N GLU A 223 10.49 13.40 -2.41
CA GLU A 223 10.42 12.68 -1.12
C GLU A 223 9.91 11.25 -1.34
N GLY A 224 10.69 10.43 -2.05
CA GLY A 224 10.34 9.06 -2.39
C GLY A 224 9.69 8.92 -3.76
N ILE A 225 10.12 7.90 -4.51
CA ILE A 225 9.54 7.54 -5.81
C ILE A 225 9.20 6.05 -5.81
N PRO A 226 7.99 5.65 -6.17
CA PRO A 226 7.66 4.23 -6.35
C PRO A 226 8.62 3.59 -7.35
N LYS A 227 9.22 2.45 -6.99
CA LYS A 227 10.24 1.76 -7.79
C LYS A 227 9.80 1.50 -9.22
N GLN A 228 8.55 1.06 -9.41
CA GLN A 228 7.97 0.83 -10.74
C GLN A 228 7.96 2.09 -11.60
N HIS A 229 7.64 3.25 -11.02
CA HIS A 229 7.63 4.52 -11.74
C HIS A 229 9.06 4.96 -12.10
N LEU A 230 10.05 4.69 -11.25
CA LEU A 230 11.45 4.97 -11.55
C LEU A 230 11.95 4.16 -12.76
N ILE A 231 11.61 2.86 -12.78
CA ILE A 231 12.00 1.94 -13.86
C ILE A 231 11.35 2.32 -15.18
N PHE A 232 10.07 2.73 -15.17
CA PHE A 232 9.35 3.12 -16.38
C PHE A 232 9.75 4.50 -16.91
N SER A 233 10.04 5.45 -16.01
CA SER A 233 10.33 6.85 -16.37
C SER A 233 11.79 7.13 -16.75
N SER A 234 12.68 6.14 -16.67
CA SER A 234 14.07 6.31 -17.12
C SER A 234 14.19 6.30 -18.66
N GLY A 235 13.21 5.74 -19.38
CA GLY A 235 13.25 5.59 -20.84
C GLY A 235 14.31 4.59 -21.34
N SER A 236 15.07 3.96 -20.44
CA SER A 236 16.04 2.92 -20.73
C SER A 236 15.40 1.52 -20.66
N ASP A 237 16.13 0.51 -21.16
CA ASP A 237 15.77 -0.89 -20.96
C ASP A 237 15.50 -1.16 -19.48
N LYS A 238 14.37 -1.82 -19.18
CA LYS A 238 13.94 -2.19 -17.83
C LYS A 238 15.08 -2.86 -17.06
N ILE A 239 15.82 -3.75 -17.73
CA ILE A 239 16.93 -4.50 -17.13
C ILE A 239 18.06 -3.56 -16.70
N LEU A 240 18.38 -2.57 -17.54
CA LEU A 240 19.43 -1.58 -17.24
C LEU A 240 19.02 -0.66 -16.09
N SER A 241 17.74 -0.29 -16.01
CA SER A 241 17.20 0.51 -14.90
C SER A 241 17.26 -0.23 -13.57
N GLU A 242 16.88 -1.51 -13.57
CA GLU A 242 16.96 -2.37 -12.38
C GLU A 242 18.42 -2.58 -11.94
N TYR A 243 19.33 -2.81 -12.89
CA TYR A 243 20.77 -2.92 -12.63
C TYR A 243 21.34 -1.63 -12.00
N ASN A 244 21.06 -0.47 -12.60
CA ASN A 244 21.54 0.81 -12.10
C ASN A 244 21.00 1.15 -10.71
N LEU A 245 19.74 0.82 -10.45
CA LEU A 245 19.14 1.00 -9.13
C LEU A 245 19.81 0.08 -8.09
N GLY A 246 20.03 -1.19 -8.43
CA GLY A 246 20.72 -2.15 -7.56
C GLY A 246 22.13 -1.69 -7.19
N GLU A 247 22.90 -1.20 -8.16
CA GLU A 247 24.23 -0.63 -7.93
C GLU A 247 24.22 0.60 -7.00
N LEU A 248 23.20 1.46 -7.13
CA LEU A 248 23.03 2.63 -6.25
C LEU A 248 22.67 2.22 -4.82
N GLU A 249 21.86 1.16 -4.66
CA GLU A 249 21.51 0.59 -3.35
C GLU A 249 22.72 -0.10 -2.70
N GLU A 250 23.46 -0.91 -3.46
CA GLU A 250 24.66 -1.60 -2.97
C GLU A 250 25.74 -0.62 -2.49
N LYS A 251 25.94 0.49 -3.22
CA LYS A 251 26.88 1.55 -2.84
C LYS A 251 26.32 2.49 -1.76
N GLY A 252 25.08 2.27 -1.31
CA GLY A 252 24.43 3.03 -0.25
C GLY A 252 24.05 4.46 -0.66
N TYR A 253 23.91 4.77 -1.96
CA TYR A 253 23.45 6.06 -2.46
C TYR A 253 21.91 6.17 -2.51
N ALA A 254 21.22 5.03 -2.58
CA ALA A 254 19.77 4.93 -2.51
C ALA A 254 19.35 3.87 -1.48
N SER A 255 18.12 3.96 -1.00
CA SER A 255 17.52 2.95 -0.12
C SER A 255 16.04 2.74 -0.43
N GLU A 256 15.59 1.49 -0.32
CA GLU A 256 14.21 1.07 -0.55
C GLU A 256 13.47 0.99 0.79
N HIS A 257 12.29 1.60 0.88
CA HIS A 257 11.39 1.48 2.03
C HIS A 257 10.01 1.04 1.57
N PHE A 258 9.43 0.07 2.28
CA PHE A 258 8.05 -0.36 2.05
C PHE A 258 7.09 0.67 2.65
N GLU A 259 6.14 1.13 1.84
CA GLU A 259 5.16 2.11 2.28
C GLU A 259 3.73 1.54 2.12
N ASP A 260 3.10 1.21 3.25
CA ASP A 260 1.77 0.59 3.31
C ASP A 260 0.70 1.34 2.51
N ARG A 261 0.86 2.66 2.35
CA ARG A 261 -0.10 3.53 1.66
C ARG A 261 -0.06 3.43 0.14
N LEU A 262 1.06 3.01 -0.44
CA LEU A 262 1.28 2.99 -1.89
C LEU A 262 1.31 1.58 -2.47
N GLU A 263 0.98 0.56 -1.67
CA GLU A 263 1.02 -0.86 -2.06
C GLU A 263 2.32 -1.22 -2.82
N GLY A 264 3.46 -0.73 -2.33
CA GLY A 264 4.72 -0.94 -3.03
C GLY A 264 5.93 -0.34 -2.32
N ASN A 265 7.09 -0.60 -2.92
CA ASN A 265 8.36 -0.08 -2.44
C ASN A 265 8.65 1.30 -3.03
N SER A 266 8.98 2.25 -2.16
CA SER A 266 9.44 3.59 -2.51
C SER A 266 10.95 3.68 -2.34
N VAL A 267 11.64 4.28 -3.31
CA VAL A 267 13.09 4.49 -3.29
C VAL A 267 13.41 5.92 -2.87
N PHE A 268 14.36 6.07 -1.95
CA PHE A 268 14.81 7.35 -1.38
C PHE A 268 16.31 7.55 -1.59
N ALA A 269 16.74 8.80 -1.80
CA ALA A 269 18.16 9.15 -1.85
C ALA A 269 18.70 9.30 -0.43
N THR A 270 19.74 8.54 -0.10
CA THR A 270 20.40 8.56 1.21
C THR A 270 21.21 9.85 1.40
N HIS A 271 21.69 10.08 2.62
CA HIS A 271 22.58 11.22 2.90
C HIS A 271 23.85 11.17 2.03
N THR A 272 24.46 9.99 1.91
CA THR A 272 25.63 9.74 1.05
C THR A 272 25.34 10.02 -0.42
N GLY A 273 24.17 9.60 -0.92
CA GLY A 273 23.71 9.92 -2.28
C GLY A 273 23.60 11.42 -2.55
N ARG A 274 22.98 12.15 -1.62
CA ARG A 274 22.84 13.61 -1.72
C ARG A 274 24.19 14.33 -1.64
N SER A 275 25.08 13.92 -0.74
CA SER A 275 26.44 14.47 -0.64
C SER A 275 27.24 14.25 -1.92
N TYR A 276 27.10 13.09 -2.56
CA TYR A 276 27.75 12.80 -3.84
C TYR A 276 27.30 13.77 -4.92
N LEU A 277 25.98 13.98 -5.08
CA LEU A 277 25.44 14.90 -6.08
C LEU A 277 25.93 16.34 -5.89
N ILE A 278 26.05 16.82 -4.66
CA ILE A 278 26.57 18.16 -4.35
C ILE A 278 28.02 18.30 -4.77
N ASN A 279 28.86 17.31 -4.43
CA ASN A 279 30.28 17.32 -4.79
C ASN A 279 30.47 17.21 -6.31
N HIS A 280 29.68 16.37 -6.97
CA HIS A 280 29.69 16.22 -8.42
C HIS A 280 29.30 17.53 -9.12
N ALA A 281 28.26 18.22 -8.66
CA ALA A 281 27.85 19.52 -9.20
C ALA A 281 28.93 20.61 -9.01
N ARG A 282 29.60 20.63 -7.85
CA ARG A 282 30.68 21.58 -7.56
C ARG A 282 31.88 21.39 -8.49
N ASN A 283 32.29 20.14 -8.71
CA ASN A 283 33.42 19.83 -9.59
C ASN A 283 33.13 20.20 -11.05
N ASN A 284 31.90 19.96 -11.53
CA ASN A 284 31.50 20.32 -12.90
C ASN A 284 31.42 21.84 -13.12
N ASN A 285 31.07 22.63 -12.09
CA ASN A 285 31.05 24.08 -12.21
C ASN A 285 32.47 24.68 -12.23
N HIS A 286 33.42 24.12 -11.49
CA HIS A 286 34.79 24.63 -11.48
C HIS A 286 35.47 24.44 -12.84
N ALA A 287 35.19 23.33 -13.54
CA ALA A 287 35.67 23.10 -14.90
C ALA A 287 35.11 24.07 -15.95
N ARG A 288 34.05 24.84 -15.64
CA ARG A 288 33.47 25.84 -16.57
C ARG A 288 34.09 27.23 -16.44
N ASP A 289 34.61 27.59 -15.27
CA ASP A 289 35.23 28.91 -15.02
C ASP A 289 36.66 29.03 -15.56
N ASP A 290 37.30 27.91 -15.91
CA ASP A 290 38.67 27.88 -16.48
C ASP A 290 38.72 28.10 -18.00
N ASN A 291 37.58 28.33 -18.66
CA ASN A 291 37.58 28.72 -20.07
C ASN A 291 37.84 30.22 -20.19
N PRO A 292 38.98 30.66 -20.76
CA PRO A 292 39.26 32.07 -20.94
C PRO A 292 38.18 32.70 -21.83
N PRO A 293 37.82 33.97 -21.59
CA PRO A 293 36.88 34.68 -22.45
C PRO A 293 37.39 34.62 -23.88
N LEU A 294 36.54 34.13 -24.79
CA LEU A 294 36.82 34.15 -26.22
C LEU A 294 37.04 35.63 -26.64
N PRO A 295 38.11 35.92 -27.40
CA PRO A 295 38.45 37.27 -27.83
C PRO A 295 37.41 37.89 -28.77
#